data_AF-F3CFZ5-F1
#
_entry.id   AF-F3CFZ5-F1
#
_cell.length_a   1.000
_cell.length_b   1.000
_cell.length_c   1.000
_cell.angle_alpha   90.00
_cell.angle_beta   90.00
_cell.angle_gamma   90.00
#
_symmetry.space_group_name_H-M   'P 1'
#
loop_
_entity.id
_entity.type
_entity.pdbx_description
1 polymer ?
#
loop_
_entity_poly.entity_id
_entity_poly.type
_entity_poly.pdbx_seq_one_letter_code
_entity_poly.pdbx_strand_id
1 'polypeptide(L)'
;RGWQVSLLERHAAPAQEASGNPQGVLYLKLSAHGTALSQLILSGFGHTRRLLERLQRGVDWDACGVLQLTFDDKEAQRQKQLADAFPESL
;
A
#
# COMPACT_ATOMS: atom_id res chain seq x y z
N ARG A 1 6.85 13.35 21.43
CA ARG A 1 7.35 12.03 21.92
C ARG A 1 8.87 12.15 22.10
N GLY A 2 9.34 12.79 23.17
CA GLY A 2 10.74 13.23 23.36
C GLY A 2 11.77 12.12 23.62
N TRP A 3 11.79 11.10 22.77
CA TRP A 3 12.74 10.00 22.82
C TRP A 3 14.06 10.41 22.17
N GLN A 4 15.17 9.96 22.74
CA GLN A 4 16.47 9.95 22.07
C GLN A 4 16.57 8.66 21.25
N VAL A 5 16.83 8.77 19.95
CA VAL A 5 16.85 7.64 19.00
C VAL A 5 18.22 7.55 18.34
N SER A 6 18.80 6.34 18.35
CA SER A 6 20.00 5.99 17.58
C SER A 6 19.63 4.99 16.49
N LEU A 7 19.98 5.28 15.24
CA LEU A 7 19.76 4.39 14.09
C LEU A 7 21.08 3.72 13.71
N LEU A 8 21.08 2.39 13.57
CA LEU A 8 22.23 1.61 13.12
C LEU A 8 21.90 1.02 11.73
N GLU A 9 22.76 1.29 10.75
CA GLU A 9 22.65 0.82 9.37
C GLU A 9 23.99 0.19 8.98
N ARG A 10 23.95 -0.99 8.34
CA ARG A 10 25.16 -1.71 7.91
C ARG A 10 25.78 -1.09 6.66
N HIS A 11 24.94 -0.46 5.83
CA HIS A 11 25.30 0.12 4.56
C HIS A 11 25.75 1.58 4.69
N ALA A 12 26.38 2.11 3.66
CA ALA A 12 26.89 3.49 3.65
C ALA A 12 25.79 4.59 3.71
N ALA A 13 24.54 4.23 3.44
CA ALA A 13 23.39 5.10 3.30
C ALA A 13 22.09 4.27 3.46
N PRO A 14 20.97 4.87 3.90
CA PRO A 14 19.70 4.17 4.00
C PRO A 14 19.18 3.72 2.63
N ALA A 15 18.20 2.81 2.66
CA ALA A 15 17.48 2.34 1.46
C ALA A 15 18.36 1.67 0.39
N GLN A 16 19.51 1.08 0.75
CA GLN A 16 20.34 0.31 -0.20
C GLN A 16 19.90 -1.15 -0.41
N GLU A 17 18.66 -1.48 -0.07
CA GLU A 17 18.08 -2.82 -0.19
C GLU A 17 16.63 -2.68 -0.72
N ALA A 18 15.69 -3.51 -0.25
CA ALA A 18 14.30 -3.54 -0.72
C ALA A 18 13.54 -2.20 -0.68
N SER A 19 13.96 -1.22 0.14
CA SER A 19 13.31 0.10 0.22
C SER A 19 13.81 1.10 -0.82
N GLY A 20 14.90 0.82 -1.53
CA GLY A 20 15.54 1.72 -2.50
C GLY A 20 14.96 1.68 -3.90
N ASN A 21 13.78 1.09 -4.08
CA ASN A 21 13.17 1.00 -5.40
C ASN A 21 12.85 2.41 -5.92
N PRO A 22 13.18 2.73 -7.18
CA PRO A 22 12.92 4.05 -7.75
C PRO A 22 11.41 4.32 -7.89
N GLN A 23 10.61 3.26 -8.02
CA GLN A 23 9.15 3.34 -8.08
C GLN A 23 8.54 2.17 -7.32
N GLY A 24 7.51 2.47 -6.54
CA GLY A 24 6.71 1.47 -5.81
C GLY A 24 5.22 1.67 -6.10
N VAL A 25 4.45 0.60 -5.94
CA VAL A 25 2.99 0.62 -6.14
C VAL A 25 2.30 0.51 -4.79
N LEU A 26 1.44 1.48 -4.46
CA LEU A 26 0.59 1.46 -3.26
C LEU A 26 -0.83 1.06 -3.65
N TYR A 27 -1.29 -0.10 -3.18
CA TYR A 27 -2.63 -0.60 -3.46
C TYR A 27 -3.13 -1.51 -2.32
N LEU A 28 -4.43 -1.81 -2.34
CA LEU A 28 -5.08 -2.65 -1.36
C LEU A 28 -5.07 -4.13 -1.82
N LYS A 29 -4.33 -4.99 -1.12
CA LYS A 29 -4.41 -6.44 -1.30
C LYS A 29 -5.28 -7.05 -0.20
N LEU A 30 -6.59 -7.01 -0.42
CA LEU A 30 -7.59 -7.42 0.58
C LEU A 30 -7.96 -8.90 0.45
N SER A 31 -8.51 -9.41 1.55
CA SER A 31 -9.28 -10.66 1.61
C SER A 31 -10.75 -10.34 1.84
N ALA A 32 -11.65 -11.04 1.13
CA ALA A 32 -13.10 -10.94 1.28
C ALA A 32 -13.62 -11.48 2.63
N HIS A 33 -12.77 -12.16 3.40
CA HIS A 33 -13.16 -12.81 4.66
C HIS A 33 -13.09 -11.90 5.90
N GLY A 34 -13.01 -10.57 5.72
CA GLY A 34 -13.05 -9.62 6.84
C GLY A 34 -11.92 -9.81 7.88
N THR A 35 -10.73 -10.24 7.44
CA THR A 35 -9.63 -10.59 8.35
C THR A 35 -9.06 -9.36 9.07
N ALA A 36 -8.41 -9.58 10.21
CA ALA A 36 -7.65 -8.53 10.91
C ALA A 36 -6.58 -7.90 10.00
N LEU A 37 -5.99 -8.68 9.10
CA LEU A 37 -5.06 -8.17 8.10
C LEU A 37 -5.74 -7.23 7.10
N SER A 38 -6.94 -7.55 6.60
CA SER A 38 -7.70 -6.62 5.74
C SER A 38 -7.97 -5.29 6.45
N GLN A 39 -8.36 -5.33 7.73
CA GLN A 39 -8.60 -4.11 8.52
C GLN A 39 -7.34 -3.26 8.70
N LEU A 40 -6.20 -3.91 8.98
CA LEU A 40 -4.90 -3.24 9.08
C LEU A 40 -4.52 -2.59 7.74
N ILE A 41 -4.69 -3.30 6.63
CA ILE A 41 -4.38 -2.80 5.29
C ILE A 41 -5.24 -1.57 4.96
N LEU A 42 -6.55 -1.60 5.23
CA LEU A 42 -7.43 -0.46 4.98
C LEU A 42 -7.04 0.77 5.80
N SER A 43 -6.82 0.58 7.09
CA SER A 43 -6.43 1.66 8.00
C SER A 43 -5.05 2.23 7.62
N GLY A 44 -4.11 1.34 7.31
CA GLY A 44 -2.74 1.68 6.91
C GLY A 44 -2.67 2.38 5.56
N PHE A 45 -3.47 1.96 4.59
CA PHE A 45 -3.56 2.60 3.27
C PHE A 45 -4.09 4.04 3.40
N GLY A 46 -5.22 4.23 4.10
CA GLY A 46 -5.78 5.57 4.31
C GLY A 46 -4.81 6.49 5.08
N HIS A 47 -4.11 5.95 6.08
CA HIS A 47 -3.07 6.70 6.81
C HIS A 47 -1.90 7.09 5.90
N THR A 48 -1.37 6.13 5.14
CA THR A 48 -0.26 6.36 4.20
C THR A 48 -0.64 7.36 3.13
N ARG A 49 -1.86 7.29 2.59
CA ARG A 49 -2.38 8.25 1.62
C ARG A 49 -2.33 9.68 2.15
N ARG A 50 -2.77 9.91 3.39
CA ARG A 50 -2.69 11.23 4.06
C ARG A 50 -1.26 11.67 4.38
N LEU A 51 -0.33 10.75 4.61
CA LEU A 51 1.08 11.08 4.80
C LEU A 51 1.72 11.52 3.49
N LEU A 52 1.40 10.84 2.38
CA LEU A 52 1.92 11.16 1.06
C LEU A 52 1.50 12.56 0.60
N GLU A 53 0.33 13.07 1.01
CA GLU A 53 -0.07 14.47 0.75
C GLU A 53 0.93 15.52 1.28
N ARG A 54 1.89 15.13 2.13
CA ARG A 54 2.97 16.01 2.62
C ARG A 54 4.19 16.05 1.71
N LEU A 55 4.26 15.17 0.71
CA LEU A 55 5.34 15.05 -0.27
C LEU A 55 4.95 15.71 -1.59
N GLN A 56 5.94 15.97 -2.45
CA GLN A 56 5.70 16.63 -3.72
C GLN A 56 5.04 15.67 -4.73
N ARG A 57 3.76 15.90 -5.02
CA ARG A 57 3.04 15.16 -6.05
C ARG A 57 3.64 15.40 -7.44
N GLY A 58 3.73 14.36 -8.25
CA GLY A 58 4.36 14.37 -9.58
C GLY A 58 5.89 14.25 -9.57
N VAL A 59 6.52 14.24 -8.38
CA VAL A 59 7.96 14.01 -8.21
C VAL A 59 8.20 12.85 -7.26
N ASP A 60 7.75 12.96 -6.01
CA ASP A 60 7.94 11.92 -5.00
C ASP A 60 6.88 10.81 -5.10
N TRP A 61 5.67 11.17 -5.56
CA TRP A 61 4.54 10.23 -5.67
C TRP A 61 3.43 10.79 -6.58
N ASP A 62 2.50 9.94 -7.02
CA ASP A 62 1.26 10.39 -7.68
C ASP A 62 0.04 9.51 -7.34
N ALA A 63 -1.16 10.07 -7.46
CA ALA A 63 -2.44 9.40 -7.26
C ALA A 63 -2.99 8.86 -8.59
N CYS A 64 -2.16 8.22 -9.41
CA CYS A 64 -2.52 7.80 -10.77
C CYS A 64 -3.43 6.54 -10.84
N GLY A 65 -3.75 5.94 -9.69
CA GLY A 65 -4.53 4.71 -9.61
C GLY A 65 -3.72 3.46 -9.98
N VAL A 66 -4.29 2.29 -9.71
CA VAL A 66 -3.69 0.99 -10.04
C VAL A 66 -4.77 0.11 -10.66
N LEU A 67 -4.52 -0.37 -11.88
CA LEU A 67 -5.40 -1.33 -12.56
C LEU A 67 -4.89 -2.75 -12.31
N GLN A 68 -5.67 -3.57 -11.58
CA GLN A 68 -5.38 -4.98 -11.39
C GLN A 68 -6.20 -5.82 -12.39
N LEU A 69 -5.51 -6.41 -13.37
CA LEU A 69 -6.13 -7.29 -14.37
C LEU A 69 -6.28 -8.72 -13.84
N THR A 70 -7.32 -9.42 -14.29
CA THR A 70 -7.51 -10.85 -14.03
C THR A 70 -6.96 -11.64 -15.21
N PHE A 71 -6.03 -12.54 -14.95
CA PHE A 71 -5.36 -13.33 -15.98
C PHE A 71 -5.86 -14.77 -16.05
N ASP A 72 -6.67 -15.19 -15.07
CA ASP A 72 -7.30 -16.50 -15.01
C ASP A 72 -8.65 -16.44 -14.25
N ASP A 73 -9.39 -17.54 -14.30
CA ASP A 73 -10.70 -17.68 -13.67
C ASP A 73 -10.64 -17.58 -12.14
N LYS A 74 -9.52 -17.98 -11.55
CA LYS A 74 -9.32 -17.93 -10.09
C LYS A 74 -9.23 -16.48 -9.62
N GLU A 75 -8.50 -15.67 -10.37
CA GLU A 75 -8.32 -14.25 -10.07
C GLU A 75 -9.61 -13.47 -10.36
N ALA A 76 -10.36 -13.84 -11.41
CA ALA A 76 -11.69 -13.31 -11.67
C ALA A 76 -12.67 -13.60 -10.52
N GLN A 77 -12.70 -14.85 -10.05
CA GLN A 77 -13.55 -15.23 -8.92
C GLN A 77 -13.14 -14.50 -7.62
N ARG A 78 -11.84 -14.32 -7.39
CA ARG A 78 -11.33 -13.54 -6.25
C ARG A 78 -11.77 -12.08 -6.31
N GLN A 79 -11.66 -11.43 -7.48
CA GLN A 79 -12.10 -10.04 -7.64
C GLN A 79 -13.62 -9.90 -7.43
N LYS A 80 -14.42 -10.85 -7.92
CA LYS A 80 -15.87 -10.86 -7.67
C LYS A 80 -16.20 -10.91 -6.18
N GLN A 81 -15.57 -11.83 -5.45
CA GLN A 81 -15.75 -11.93 -3.99
C GLN A 81 -15.36 -10.66 -3.25
N LEU A 82 -14.34 -9.93 -3.74
CA LEU A 82 -13.96 -8.65 -3.15
C LEU A 82 -14.99 -7.56 -3.44
N ALA A 83 -15.51 -7.48 -4.67
CA ALA A 83 -16.55 -6.52 -5.03
C ALA A 83 -17.83 -6.73 -4.21
N ASP A 84 -18.20 -7.99 -3.92
CA ASP A 84 -19.36 -8.31 -3.08
C ASP A 84 -19.13 -7.99 -1.59
N ALA A 85 -17.88 -8.04 -1.12
CA ALA A 85 -17.53 -7.89 0.29
C ALA A 85 -17.26 -6.43 0.73
N PHE A 86 -17.00 -5.52 -0.21
CA PHE A 86 -16.61 -4.13 0.09
C PHE A 86 -17.46 -3.13 -0.70
N PRO A 87 -17.72 -1.93 -0.14
CA PRO A 87 -18.47 -0.90 -0.84
C PRO A 87 -17.70 -0.34 -2.04
N GLU A 88 -18.41 0.13 -3.07
CA GLU A 88 -17.80 0.80 -4.24
C GLU A 88 -17.04 2.09 -3.88
N SER A 89 -17.32 2.68 -2.72
CA SER A 89 -16.66 3.91 -2.25
C SER A 89 -15.24 3.70 -1.71
N LEU A 90 -14.75 2.46 -1.70
CA LEU A 90 -13.42 2.09 -1.23
C LEU A 90 -12.36 2.38 -2.28
#